data_AF-A0A2V6B236-F1
#
_entry.id   AF-A0A2V6B236-F1
#
_cell.length_a   1.000
_cell.length_b   1.000
_cell.length_c   1.000
_cell.angle_alpha   90.00
_cell.angle_beta   90.00
_cell.angle_gamma   90.00
#
_symmetry.space_group_name_H-M   'P 1'
#
loop_
_entity.id
_entity.type
_entity.pdbx_description
1 polymer ?
#
loop_
_entity_poly.entity_id
_entity_poly.type
_entity_poly.pdbx_seq_one_letter_code
_entity_poly.pdbx_strand_id
1 'polypeptide(L)'
;MLTRRLIIFSVPVLVLLSVAQSSAADSEVSGVFKGNDQPAKLMFVSAHKGTPFADKDTIKLVFTEKDHVKDERPDLKALFGDYGSALVIGIQPDGKVARDGRKTRSIRPNLGS
;
A
#
# COMPACT_ATOMS: atom_id res chain seq x y z
N MET A 1 54.60 -41.91 24.61
CA MET A 1 53.37 -42.37 23.95
C MET A 1 52.41 -41.18 23.93
N LEU A 2 52.46 -40.28 22.95
CA LEU A 2 52.10 -40.36 21.52
C LEU A 2 50.58 -40.14 21.28
N THR A 3 50.25 -38.86 21.01
CA THR A 3 49.15 -38.31 20.17
C THR A 3 47.73 -38.88 20.23
N ARG A 4 46.74 -37.99 20.43
CA ARG A 4 45.70 -37.74 19.41
C ARG A 4 45.06 -36.35 19.58
N ARG A 5 45.42 -35.44 18.66
CA ARG A 5 44.66 -34.22 18.38
C ARG A 5 43.31 -34.63 17.77
N LEU A 6 42.20 -34.10 18.28
CA LEU A 6 40.97 -34.02 17.51
C LEU A 6 40.46 -32.58 17.58
N ILE A 7 40.86 -31.80 16.58
CA ILE A 7 40.29 -30.49 16.29
C ILE A 7 38.89 -30.76 15.78
N ILE A 8 37.87 -30.50 16.60
CA ILE A 8 36.48 -30.52 16.12
C ILE A 8 36.25 -29.15 15.45
N PHE A 9 36.51 -29.10 14.15
CA PHE A 9 35.98 -28.05 13.29
C PHE A 9 34.46 -28.24 13.22
N SER A 10 33.73 -27.59 14.11
CA SER A 10 32.28 -27.50 13.99
C SER A 10 31.96 -26.49 12.89
N VAL A 11 31.41 -27.00 11.80
CA VAL A 11 31.03 -26.27 10.58
C VAL A 11 30.10 -25.11 10.95
N PRO A 12 30.39 -23.85 10.57
CA PRO A 12 29.37 -22.83 10.65
C PRO A 12 28.31 -23.18 9.61
N VAL A 13 27.16 -23.67 10.09
CA VAL A 13 25.94 -23.81 9.28
C VAL A 13 25.55 -22.40 8.88
N LEU A 14 25.99 -21.99 7.69
CA LEU A 14 25.55 -20.77 7.04
C LEU A 14 24.08 -20.98 6.71
N VAL A 15 23.21 -20.56 7.63
CA VAL A 15 21.78 -20.44 7.40
C VAL A 15 21.62 -19.36 6.33
N LEU A 16 21.63 -19.79 5.06
CA LEU A 16 21.13 -19.02 3.94
C LEU A 16 19.64 -18.81 4.20
N LEU A 17 19.33 -17.76 4.96
CA LEU A 17 18.03 -17.11 4.95
C LEU A 17 17.82 -16.68 3.49
N SER A 18 17.20 -17.57 2.73
CA SER A 18 16.70 -17.24 1.41
C SER A 18 15.59 -16.25 1.69
N VAL A 19 15.93 -14.96 1.69
CA VAL A 19 14.94 -13.89 1.64
C VAL A 19 14.24 -14.15 0.31
N ALA A 20 13.13 -14.88 0.36
CA ALA A 20 12.21 -14.96 -0.74
C ALA A 20 11.68 -13.53 -0.88
N GLN A 21 12.41 -12.72 -1.65
CA GLN A 21 11.92 -11.48 -2.19
C GLN A 21 10.69 -11.91 -2.99
N SER A 22 9.52 -11.69 -2.38
CA SER A 22 8.26 -11.86 -3.06
C SER A 22 8.33 -10.93 -4.25
N SER A 23 8.51 -11.52 -5.44
CA SER A 23 8.37 -10.80 -6.69
C SER A 23 6.93 -10.32 -6.73
N ALA A 24 6.73 -9.03 -6.45
CA ALA A 24 5.49 -8.35 -6.73
C ALA A 24 5.25 -8.51 -8.23
N ALA A 25 4.35 -9.43 -8.59
CA ALA A 25 4.10 -9.82 -9.97
C ALA A 25 3.71 -8.59 -10.82
N ASP A 26 4.53 -8.30 -11.83
CA ASP A 26 4.28 -7.87 -13.23
C ASP A 26 2.94 -7.21 -13.63
N SER A 27 2.34 -6.43 -12.75
CA SER A 27 1.34 -5.43 -13.14
C SER A 27 1.59 -4.19 -12.33
N GLU A 28 2.66 -3.49 -12.69
CA GLU A 28 2.88 -2.12 -12.26
C GLU A 28 1.68 -1.28 -12.76
N VAL A 29 0.77 -0.96 -11.84
CA VAL A 29 -0.34 -0.07 -12.11
C VAL A 29 0.21 1.36 -12.06
N SER A 30 0.55 1.91 -13.22
CA SER A 30 0.96 3.31 -13.39
C SER A 30 -0.18 4.16 -13.94
N GLY A 31 -0.21 5.43 -13.55
CA GLY A 31 -1.25 6.37 -13.99
C GLY A 31 -1.12 7.73 -13.33
N VAL A 32 -1.80 8.73 -13.89
CA VAL A 32 -1.87 10.08 -13.32
C VAL A 32 -3.23 10.26 -12.66
N PHE A 33 -3.23 10.54 -11.35
CA PHE A 33 -4.43 10.95 -10.65
C PHE A 33 -4.72 12.43 -10.94
N LYS A 34 -5.94 12.70 -11.42
CA LYS A 34 -6.43 14.05 -11.70
C LYS A 34 -7.63 14.36 -10.81
N GLY A 35 -7.62 15.50 -10.13
CA GLY A 35 -8.76 16.07 -9.44
C GLY A 35 -9.35 17.19 -10.29
N ASN A 36 -10.65 17.15 -10.58
CA ASN A 36 -11.34 18.16 -11.42
C ASN A 36 -10.58 18.47 -12.73
N ASP A 37 -10.14 17.43 -13.45
CA ASP A 37 -9.39 17.49 -14.71
C ASP A 37 -8.00 18.15 -14.64
N GLN A 38 -7.57 18.56 -13.44
CA GLN A 38 -6.24 19.09 -13.19
C GLN A 38 -5.34 18.05 -12.50
N PRO A 39 -4.01 18.11 -12.69
CA PRO A 39 -3.08 17.27 -11.93
C PRO A 39 -3.29 17.48 -10.42
N ALA A 40 -3.59 16.39 -9.71
CA ALA A 40 -3.77 16.45 -8.26
C ALA A 40 -2.40 16.37 -7.56
N LYS A 41 -2.11 17.32 -6.67
CA LYS A 41 -0.83 17.36 -5.94
C LYS A 41 -0.98 16.73 -4.55
N LEU A 42 -1.12 15.41 -4.50
CA LEU A 42 -1.27 14.70 -3.24
C LEU A 42 0.06 14.72 -2.47
N MET A 43 0.12 15.46 -1.36
CA MET A 43 1.35 15.66 -0.56
C MET A 43 1.30 14.99 0.81
N PHE A 44 0.11 14.65 1.30
CA PHE A 44 -0.09 14.07 2.63
C PHE A 44 -0.72 12.69 2.51
N VAL A 45 -0.26 11.75 3.34
CA VAL A 45 -0.80 10.40 3.42
C VAL A 45 -0.98 9.98 4.87
N SER A 46 -2.09 9.31 5.17
CA SER A 46 -2.29 8.63 6.44
C SER A 46 -2.94 7.25 6.24
N ALA A 47 -2.68 6.35 7.19
CA ALA A 47 -3.23 4.99 7.20
C ALA A 47 -4.23 4.83 8.35
N HIS A 48 -5.36 4.22 8.04
CA HIS A 48 -6.49 4.02 8.96
C HIS A 48 -6.99 2.59 8.87
N LYS A 49 -7.71 2.15 9.91
CA LYS A 49 -8.52 0.93 9.78
C LYS A 49 -9.60 1.16 8.73
N GLY A 50 -9.63 0.30 7.71
CA GLY A 50 -10.64 0.28 6.67
C GLY A 50 -11.86 -0.53 7.09
N THR A 51 -12.94 -0.39 6.33
CA THR A 51 -14.08 -1.29 6.42
C THR A 51 -13.69 -2.65 5.83
N PRO A 52 -14.03 -3.78 6.48
CA PRO A 52 -13.80 -5.09 5.91
C PRO A 52 -14.45 -5.26 4.53
N PHE A 53 -13.77 -5.96 3.63
CA PHE A 53 -14.27 -6.30 2.30
C PHE A 53 -14.07 -7.80 2.04
N ALA A 54 -15.13 -8.49 1.63
CA ALA A 54 -15.12 -9.96 1.45
C ALA A 54 -14.56 -10.70 2.69
N ASP A 55 -15.05 -10.33 3.87
CA ASP A 55 -14.67 -10.88 5.19
C ASP A 55 -13.18 -10.74 5.55
N LYS A 56 -12.45 -9.88 4.84
CA LYS A 56 -11.07 -9.54 5.13
C LYS A 56 -11.00 -8.13 5.69
N ASP A 57 -10.20 -7.98 6.74
CA ASP A 57 -9.78 -6.66 7.21
C ASP A 57 -9.15 -5.87 6.06
N THR A 58 -9.20 -4.55 6.15
CA THR A 58 -8.66 -3.66 5.13
C THR A 58 -7.96 -2.50 5.82
N ILE A 59 -6.86 -2.03 5.25
CA ILE A 59 -6.15 -0.81 5.60
C ILE A 59 -6.60 0.26 4.61
N LYS A 60 -7.02 1.42 5.11
CA LYS A 60 -7.42 2.56 4.28
C LYS A 60 -6.30 3.57 4.25
N LEU A 61 -5.80 3.88 3.06
CA LEU A 61 -4.86 4.97 2.83
C LEU A 61 -5.63 6.19 2.32
N VAL A 62 -5.38 7.34 2.93
CA VAL A 62 -5.99 8.63 2.55
C VAL A 62 -4.88 9.55 2.08
N PHE A 63 -4.90 9.91 0.80
CA PHE A 63 -3.98 10.83 0.16
C PHE A 63 -4.67 12.16 -0.12
N THR A 64 -4.05 13.29 0.21
CA THR A 64 -4.64 14.64 0.05
C THR A 64 -3.61 15.71 -0.32
N GLU A 65 -4.09 16.85 -0.81
CA GLU A 65 -3.22 18.01 -1.08
C GLU A 65 -2.91 18.84 0.17
N LYS A 66 -3.84 18.88 1.14
CA LYS A 66 -3.69 19.58 2.42
C LYS A 66 -3.54 18.62 3.58
N ASP A 67 -2.86 19.06 4.64
CA ASP A 67 -2.68 18.26 5.87
C ASP A 67 -4.03 17.90 6.50
N HIS A 68 -4.14 16.63 6.91
CA HIS A 68 -5.32 16.04 7.54
C HIS A 68 -4.97 15.19 8.77
N VAL A 69 -3.72 15.23 9.26
CA VAL A 69 -3.23 14.34 10.33
C VAL A 69 -4.03 14.47 11.63
N LYS A 70 -4.62 15.63 11.89
CA LYS A 70 -5.38 15.90 13.13
C LYS A 70 -6.86 15.53 13.04
N ASP A 71 -7.34 15.12 11.87
CA ASP A 71 -8.75 14.81 11.66
C ASP A 71 -9.04 13.33 11.94
N GLU A 72 -10.12 13.08 12.67
CA GLU A 72 -10.53 11.72 13.03
C GLU A 72 -11.13 10.95 11.84
N ARG A 73 -11.78 11.67 10.92
CA ARG A 73 -12.45 11.12 9.74
C ARG A 73 -12.02 11.82 8.44
N PRO A 74 -10.72 11.74 8.09
CA PRO A 74 -10.19 12.45 6.93
C PRO A 74 -10.74 11.88 5.61
N ASP A 75 -11.17 10.62 5.59
CA ASP A 75 -11.84 10.01 4.44
C ASP A 75 -13.19 10.66 4.11
N LEU A 76 -13.99 11.00 5.13
CA LEU A 76 -15.26 11.69 4.91
C LEU A 76 -15.05 13.13 4.46
N LYS A 77 -14.15 13.86 5.11
CA LYS A 77 -13.83 15.25 4.76
C LYS A 77 -13.24 15.36 3.35
N ALA A 78 -12.44 14.38 2.94
CA ALA A 78 -11.94 14.24 1.57
C ALA A 78 -13.08 14.14 0.54
N LEU A 79 -14.18 13.43 0.84
CA LEU A 79 -15.34 13.34 -0.06
C LEU A 79 -16.04 14.68 -0.28
N PHE A 80 -15.95 15.59 0.69
CA PHE A 80 -16.54 16.93 0.61
C PHE A 80 -15.57 18.00 0.09
N GLY A 81 -14.32 17.62 -0.22
CA GLY A 81 -13.33 18.50 -0.83
C GLY A 81 -12.54 19.38 0.13
N ASP A 82 -12.62 19.13 1.45
CA ASP A 82 -11.96 19.95 2.47
C ASP A 82 -10.44 20.06 2.23
N TYR A 83 -9.84 19.01 1.69
CA TYR A 83 -8.40 18.91 1.45
C TYR A 83 -7.96 19.13 0.01
N GLY A 84 -8.83 19.69 -0.84
CA GLY A 84 -8.58 19.79 -2.28
C GLY A 84 -8.78 18.43 -2.96
N SER A 85 -7.89 18.07 -3.88
CA SER A 85 -7.90 16.73 -4.46
C SER A 85 -7.59 15.67 -3.40
N ALA A 86 -8.30 14.54 -3.47
CA ALA A 86 -8.06 13.43 -2.55
C ALA A 86 -8.25 12.08 -3.23
N LEU A 87 -7.44 11.11 -2.82
CA LEU A 87 -7.52 9.72 -3.24
C LEU A 87 -7.57 8.84 -2.00
N VAL A 88 -8.62 8.02 -1.88
CA VAL A 88 -8.79 7.08 -0.76
C VAL A 88 -8.74 5.66 -1.32
N ILE A 89 -7.87 4.83 -0.78
CA ILE A 89 -7.62 3.46 -1.26
C ILE A 89 -7.78 2.47 -0.10
N GLY A 90 -8.57 1.42 -0.30
CA GLY A 90 -8.59 0.26 0.60
C GLY A 90 -7.61 -0.80 0.12
N ILE A 91 -6.80 -1.35 1.02
CA ILE A 91 -5.80 -2.39 0.77
C ILE A 91 -6.04 -3.55 1.73
N GLN A 92 -6.21 -4.76 1.20
CA GLN A 92 -6.28 -5.98 2.00
C GLN A 92 -4.89 -6.38 2.51
N PRO A 93 -4.78 -7.19 3.59
CA PRO A 93 -3.51 -7.67 4.12
C PRO A 93 -2.62 -8.41 3.09
N ASP A 94 -3.22 -8.97 2.05
CA ASP A 94 -2.53 -9.63 0.94
C ASP A 94 -2.02 -8.65 -0.15
N GLY A 95 -2.08 -7.35 0.11
CA GLY A 95 -1.63 -6.28 -0.79
C GLY A 95 -2.60 -5.96 -1.92
N LYS A 96 -3.74 -6.67 -2.02
CA LYS A 96 -4.73 -6.39 -3.06
C LYS A 96 -5.50 -5.13 -2.73
N VAL A 97 -5.63 -4.25 -3.72
CA VAL A 97 -6.54 -3.11 -3.63
C VAL A 97 -7.97 -3.66 -3.51
N ALA A 98 -8.60 -3.43 -2.36
CA ALA A 98 -10.02 -3.66 -2.19
C ALA A 98 -10.73 -2.68 -3.13
N ARG A 99 -11.39 -3.21 -4.16
CA ARG A 99 -12.25 -2.41 -5.02
C ARG A 99 -13.36 -1.87 -4.13
N ASP A 100 -13.27 -0.60 -3.74
CA ASP A 100 -14.35 0.04 -2.98
C ASP A 100 -15.64 -0.13 -3.78
N GLY A 101 -16.55 -0.93 -3.22
CA GLY A 101 -17.82 -1.34 -3.84
C GLY A 101 -18.81 -0.19 -3.99
N ARG A 102 -18.50 1.03 -3.56
CA ARG A 102 -19.23 2.21 -4.00
C ARG A 102 -18.53 2.84 -5.18
N LYS A 103 -19.17 2.69 -6.34
CA LYS A 103 -18.84 3.37 -7.60
C LYS A 103 -18.82 4.89 -7.38
N THR A 104 -17.71 5.40 -6.85
CA THR A 104 -17.25 6.77 -7.07
C THR A 104 -16.98 6.86 -8.57
N ARG A 105 -18.01 7.34 -9.28
CA ARG A 105 -17.98 7.84 -10.66
C ARG A 105 -16.88 7.22 -11.54
N SER A 106 -17.18 6.06 -12.13
CA SER A 106 -16.47 5.42 -13.25
C SER A 106 -15.21 6.17 -13.74
N ILE A 107 -14.08 5.99 -13.05
CA ILE A 107 -12.79 6.46 -13.54
C ILE A 107 -12.38 5.46 -14.61
N ARG A 108 -12.71 5.76 -15.87
CA ARG A 108 -12.05 5.09 -17.00
C ARG A 108 -10.64 5.66 -17.04
N PRO A 109 -9.57 4.88 -16.83
CA PRO A 109 -8.25 5.32 -17.23
C PRO A 109 -8.33 5.59 -18.74
N ASN A 110 -8.00 6.81 -19.13
CA ASN A 110 -7.84 7.13 -20.54
C ASN A 110 -6.56 6.43 -20.98
N LEU A 111 -6.68 5.21 -21.49
CA LEU A 111 -5.61 4.60 -22.27
C LEU A 111 -5.51 5.44 -23.54
N GLY A 112 -4.55 6.37 -23.54
CA GLY A 112 -4.19 7.12 -24.72
C GLY A 112 -3.88 6.16 -25.86
N SER A 113 -4.43 6.50 -27.02
CA SER A 113 -4.14 5.91 -28.34
C SER A 113 -2.66 5.81 -28.64
#